data_AF-A0AAJ6ETR5-F1
#
_entry.id   AF-A0AAJ6ETR5-F1
#
_cell.length_a   1.000
_cell.length_b   1.000
_cell.length_c   1.000
_cell.angle_alpha   90.00
_cell.angle_beta   90.00
_cell.angle_gamma   90.00
#
_symmetry.space_group_name_H-M   'P 1'
#
loop_
_entity.id
_entity.type
_entity.pdbx_description
1 polymer ?
#
loop_
_entity_poly.entity_id
_entity_poly.type
_entity_poly.pdbx_seq_one_letter_code
_entity_poly.pdbx_strand_id
1 'polypeptide(L)'
;MAVILCSKTGWTIQPKEEGGLGRLAWIKQPEETTMATQVKPVPEGFHTVTPYLVVDGADKIISFMKEAFGAQPVFEPMMRPDGKIMHAEFKIGNSIVMIADSSERAQATSTMLYLYVPNVDAVYQMALKAGATSLMEPADQFYGDRSGGVKDPAGNHWHIGTHIEDVPPAELKKRAANFMKQQHKAA
;
A
#
# COMPACT_ATOMS: atom_id res chain seq x y z
N MET A 1 -30.67 -32.22 -47.35
CA MET A 1 -29.63 -31.19 -47.59
C MET A 1 -29.10 -30.76 -46.24
N ALA A 2 -27.82 -31.04 -45.98
CA ALA A 2 -27.14 -30.69 -44.73
C ALA A 2 -26.95 -29.17 -44.66
N VAL A 3 -27.38 -28.54 -43.56
CA VAL A 3 -27.03 -27.15 -43.24
C VAL A 3 -25.75 -27.20 -42.42
N ILE A 4 -24.68 -26.69 -43.02
CA ILE A 4 -23.36 -26.48 -42.42
C ILE A 4 -23.51 -25.40 -41.34
N LEU A 5 -23.46 -25.79 -40.07
CA LEU A 5 -23.29 -24.89 -38.95
C LEU A 5 -21.80 -24.54 -38.82
N CYS A 6 -21.40 -23.43 -39.44
CA CYS A 6 -20.18 -22.73 -39.09
C CYS A 6 -20.55 -21.28 -38.75
N SER A 7 -20.52 -20.92 -37.46
CA SER A 7 -19.77 -19.75 -37.03
C SER A 7 -19.91 -19.55 -35.53
N LYS A 8 -18.79 -19.18 -34.92
CA LYS A 8 -18.59 -18.79 -33.51
C LYS A 8 -19.31 -17.48 -33.14
N THR A 9 -20.50 -17.21 -33.67
CA THR A 9 -21.13 -15.87 -33.62
C THR A 9 -22.43 -15.82 -32.82
N GLY A 10 -22.99 -16.95 -32.36
CA GLY A 10 -24.19 -16.95 -31.50
C GLY A 10 -25.49 -16.56 -32.21
N TRP A 11 -25.53 -16.62 -33.54
CA TRP A 11 -26.74 -16.35 -34.33
C TRP A 11 -27.33 -17.66 -34.86
N THR A 12 -28.64 -17.81 -34.79
CA THR A 12 -29.36 -18.97 -35.37
C THR A 12 -30.44 -18.48 -36.33
N ILE A 13 -30.56 -19.15 -37.47
CA ILE A 13 -31.59 -18.86 -38.48
C ILE A 13 -32.80 -19.73 -38.19
N GLN A 14 -33.97 -19.12 -38.00
CA GLN A 14 -35.26 -19.81 -37.94
C GLN A 14 -36.08 -19.45 -39.19
N PRO A 15 -36.71 -20.41 -39.89
CA PRO A 15 -37.64 -20.11 -40.97
C PRO A 15 -38.96 -19.60 -40.39
N LYS A 16 -39.48 -18.49 -40.92
CA LYS A 16 -40.83 -17.99 -40.60
C LYS A 16 -41.75 -18.34 -41.77
N GLU A 17 -42.90 -18.94 -41.47
CA GLU A 17 -43.82 -19.43 -42.49
C GLU A 17 -44.48 -18.32 -43.31
N GLU A 18 -44.43 -18.57 -44.63
CA GLU A 18 -45.27 -18.16 -45.77
C GLU A 18 -45.30 -16.71 -46.29
N GLY A 19 -44.82 -16.57 -47.53
CA GLY A 19 -45.40 -15.64 -48.52
C GLY A 19 -44.53 -14.47 -48.99
N GLY A 20 -43.38 -14.73 -49.64
CA GLY A 20 -42.75 -13.74 -50.54
C GLY A 20 -41.29 -13.41 -50.25
N LEU A 21 -40.51 -13.27 -51.32
CA LEU A 21 -39.04 -13.22 -51.37
C LEU A 21 -38.35 -12.29 -50.33
N GLY A 22 -37.74 -12.94 -49.33
CA GLY A 22 -36.32 -12.80 -49.03
C GLY A 22 -35.84 -11.50 -48.36
N ARG A 23 -35.94 -11.43 -47.03
CA ARG A 23 -34.92 -10.76 -46.20
C ARG A 23 -34.89 -11.40 -44.80
N LEU A 24 -33.78 -12.05 -44.47
CA LEU A 24 -33.53 -12.70 -43.18
C LEU A 24 -33.51 -11.63 -42.08
N ALA A 25 -34.37 -11.75 -41.07
CA ALA A 25 -34.29 -10.94 -39.86
C ALA A 25 -33.35 -11.63 -38.87
N TRP A 26 -32.26 -10.96 -38.53
CA TRP A 26 -31.28 -11.43 -37.56
C TRP A 26 -31.78 -11.09 -36.15
N ILE A 27 -32.00 -12.09 -35.29
CA ILE A 27 -32.29 -11.89 -33.87
C ILE A 27 -31.03 -12.27 -33.07
N LYS A 28 -30.46 -11.31 -32.34
CA LYS A 28 -29.33 -11.58 -31.44
C LYS A 28 -29.85 -12.41 -30.27
N GLN A 29 -29.24 -13.56 -29.98
CA GLN A 29 -29.56 -14.31 -28.76
C GLN A 29 -29.27 -13.41 -27.53
N PRO A 30 -30.08 -13.48 -26.46
CA PRO A 30 -29.70 -12.83 -25.20
C PRO A 30 -28.35 -13.38 -24.77
N GLU A 31 -27.37 -12.50 -24.56
CA GLU A 31 -26.04 -12.91 -24.12
C GLU A 31 -26.16 -13.66 -22.80
N GLU A 32 -25.70 -14.90 -22.84
CA GLU A 32 -25.58 -15.81 -21.71
C GLU A 32 -24.72 -15.12 -20.64
N THR A 33 -25.34 -14.79 -19.51
CA THR A 33 -24.72 -14.12 -18.36
C THR A 33 -23.55 -14.96 -17.83
N THR A 34 -22.33 -14.70 -18.29
CA THR A 34 -21.12 -15.21 -17.65
C THR A 34 -20.79 -14.33 -16.44
N MET A 35 -21.46 -14.58 -15.31
CA MET A 35 -20.97 -14.13 -14.01
C MET A 35 -19.75 -14.97 -13.60
N ALA A 36 -18.57 -14.59 -14.07
CA ALA A 36 -17.27 -15.04 -13.56
C ALA A 36 -16.33 -13.83 -13.58
N THR A 37 -15.71 -13.39 -12.48
CA THR A 37 -14.91 -14.18 -11.52
C THR A 37 -14.97 -13.52 -10.12
N GLN A 38 -15.32 -14.24 -9.05
CA GLN A 38 -15.17 -13.74 -7.68
C GLN A 38 -13.80 -14.18 -7.12
N VAL A 39 -12.76 -13.37 -7.26
CA VAL A 39 -11.40 -13.67 -6.74
C VAL A 39 -10.69 -12.41 -6.27
N LYS A 40 -10.32 -12.39 -4.99
CA LYS A 40 -9.12 -11.77 -4.38
C LYS A 40 -9.01 -12.22 -2.90
N PRO A 41 -8.12 -13.15 -2.53
CA PRO A 41 -7.88 -13.43 -1.11
C PRO A 41 -6.99 -12.36 -0.48
N VAL A 42 -5.90 -11.96 -1.16
CA VAL A 42 -5.10 -10.73 -0.95
C VAL A 42 -4.19 -10.52 -2.19
N PRO A 43 -4.58 -9.75 -3.22
CA PRO A 43 -3.61 -8.94 -4.00
C PRO A 43 -4.23 -7.67 -4.64
N GLU A 44 -3.54 -6.60 -5.04
CA GLU A 44 -2.17 -6.36 -5.47
C GLU A 44 -1.70 -5.01 -4.87
N GLY A 45 -0.53 -4.99 -4.20
CA GLY A 45 -0.09 -3.90 -3.31
C GLY A 45 -0.54 -4.03 -1.84
N PHE A 46 -0.91 -5.24 -1.42
CA PHE A 46 -1.67 -5.49 -0.18
C PHE A 46 -0.79 -6.01 0.96
N HIS A 47 -1.16 -5.68 2.21
CA HIS A 47 -0.50 -6.14 3.43
C HIS A 47 -1.44 -7.00 4.30
N THR A 48 -1.02 -8.22 4.64
CA THR A 48 -1.69 -9.10 5.62
C THR A 48 -1.34 -8.73 7.06
N VAL A 49 -0.22 -8.03 7.26
CA VAL A 49 0.32 -7.65 8.56
C VAL A 49 -0.08 -6.21 8.88
N THR A 50 -0.59 -6.02 10.09
CA THR A 50 -0.86 -4.69 10.66
C THR A 50 0.08 -4.50 11.84
N PRO A 51 1.04 -3.56 11.78
CA PRO A 51 1.95 -3.33 12.88
C PRO A 51 1.19 -2.80 14.10
N TYR A 52 1.61 -3.26 15.28
CA TYR A 52 1.10 -2.78 16.55
C TYR A 52 2.25 -2.19 17.35
N LEU A 53 2.22 -0.87 17.54
CA LEU A 53 3.22 -0.12 18.28
C LEU A 53 2.81 -0.10 19.75
N VAL A 54 3.67 -0.63 20.61
CA VAL A 54 3.57 -0.44 22.06
C VAL A 54 4.65 0.55 22.46
N VAL A 55 4.26 1.72 22.93
CA VAL A 55 5.14 2.85 23.20
C VAL A 55 4.84 3.49 24.55
N ASP A 56 5.76 4.29 25.08
CA ASP A 56 5.46 5.20 26.17
C ASP A 56 4.99 6.55 25.60
N GLY A 57 3.75 6.94 25.91
CA GLY A 57 3.17 8.19 25.39
C GLY A 57 2.59 8.03 23.99
N ALA A 58 1.65 7.10 23.82
CA ALA A 58 1.01 6.81 22.53
C ALA A 58 0.31 8.03 21.92
N ASP A 59 -0.21 8.94 22.74
CA ASP A 59 -0.82 10.22 22.35
C ASP A 59 0.14 11.10 21.51
N LYS A 60 1.42 11.12 21.88
CA LYS A 60 2.46 11.88 21.16
C LYS A 60 2.74 11.26 19.79
N ILE A 61 2.75 9.94 19.71
CA ILE A 61 3.01 9.23 18.45
C ILE A 61 1.80 9.31 17.52
N ILE A 62 0.59 9.29 18.07
CA ILE A 62 -0.64 9.58 17.32
C ILE A 62 -0.56 10.99 16.72
N SER A 63 -0.22 12.01 17.52
CA SER A 63 -0.11 13.40 17.05
C SER A 63 0.97 13.52 15.96
N PHE A 64 2.13 12.91 16.18
CA PHE A 64 3.20 12.82 15.19
C PHE A 64 2.72 12.19 13.87
N MET A 65 2.07 11.03 13.90
CA MET A 65 1.58 10.35 12.69
C MET A 65 0.55 11.21 11.94
N LYS A 66 -0.31 11.94 12.65
CA LYS A 66 -1.28 12.87 12.05
C LYS A 66 -0.60 14.01 11.32
N GLU A 67 0.37 14.66 11.96
CA GLU A 67 1.07 15.83 11.40
C GLU A 67 2.06 15.44 10.30
N ALA A 68 2.84 14.39 10.50
CA ALA A 68 3.90 13.97 9.58
C ALA A 68 3.35 13.22 8.37
N PHE A 69 2.41 12.30 8.59
CA PHE A 69 1.97 11.33 7.57
C PHE A 69 0.50 11.49 7.18
N GLY A 70 -0.21 12.49 7.73
CA GLY A 70 -1.62 12.70 7.46
C GLY A 70 -2.52 11.59 8.01
N ALA A 71 -2.06 10.87 9.05
CA ALA A 71 -2.76 9.71 9.58
C ALA A 71 -4.19 10.06 10.04
N GLN A 72 -5.15 9.17 9.76
CA GLN A 72 -6.56 9.37 10.11
C GLN A 72 -7.04 8.30 11.09
N PRO A 73 -7.79 8.65 12.15
CA PRO A 73 -8.33 7.65 13.06
C PRO A 73 -9.34 6.75 12.34
N VAL A 74 -9.31 5.46 12.63
CA VAL A 74 -10.33 4.50 12.14
C VAL A 74 -11.58 4.56 13.02
N PHE A 75 -11.39 4.71 14.33
CA PHE A 75 -12.43 4.91 15.34
C PHE A 75 -11.88 5.71 16.52
N GLU A 76 -12.74 6.06 17.48
CA GLU A 76 -12.37 6.82 18.67
C GLU A 76 -11.41 6.01 19.57
N PRO A 77 -10.19 6.52 19.90
CA PRO A 77 -9.24 5.80 20.73
C PRO A 77 -9.85 5.27 22.03
N MET A 78 -9.57 4.00 22.34
CA MET A 78 -10.04 3.41 23.58
C MET A 78 -9.08 3.76 24.71
N MET A 79 -9.64 4.35 25.77
CA MET A 79 -8.88 4.82 26.93
C MET A 79 -8.90 3.80 28.07
N ARG A 80 -7.79 3.72 28.80
CA ARG A 80 -7.71 3.05 30.10
C ARG A 80 -8.25 3.97 31.21
N PRO A 81 -8.63 3.45 32.39
CA PRO A 81 -9.06 4.26 33.53
C PRO A 81 -8.00 5.25 34.05
N ASP A 82 -6.72 4.98 33.79
CA ASP A 82 -5.60 5.86 34.16
C ASP A 82 -5.34 6.99 33.13
N GLY A 83 -6.17 7.09 32.09
CA GLY A 83 -6.06 8.12 31.05
C GLY A 83 -5.08 7.80 29.92
N LYS A 84 -4.44 6.62 29.94
CA LYS A 84 -3.58 6.17 28.85
C LYS A 84 -4.36 5.53 27.71
N ILE A 85 -3.77 5.46 26.52
CA ILE A 85 -4.36 4.79 25.36
C ILE A 85 -4.29 3.27 25.58
N MET A 86 -5.45 2.64 25.69
CA MET A 86 -5.55 1.17 25.72
C MET A 86 -5.29 0.59 24.33
N HIS A 87 -5.90 1.20 23.30
CA HIS A 87 -5.76 0.80 21.91
C HIS A 87 -6.32 1.89 20.99
N ALA A 88 -5.63 2.15 19.88
CA ALA A 88 -6.10 3.00 18.80
C ALA A 88 -5.62 2.47 17.44
N GLU A 89 -6.33 2.86 16.39
CA GLU A 89 -6.02 2.49 15.01
C GLU A 89 -5.99 3.73 14.11
N PHE A 90 -4.91 3.87 13.36
CA PHE A 90 -4.71 5.00 12.45
C PHE A 90 -4.34 4.52 11.05
N LYS A 91 -5.03 5.06 10.05
CA LYS A 91 -4.77 4.81 8.64
C LYS A 91 -3.71 5.77 8.10
N ILE A 92 -2.66 5.23 7.49
CA ILE A 92 -1.63 5.97 6.74
C ILE A 92 -1.62 5.41 5.31
N GLY A 93 -1.97 6.25 4.33
CA GLY A 93 -2.16 5.78 2.95
C GLY A 93 -3.25 4.71 2.88
N ASN A 94 -2.87 3.48 2.54
CA ASN A 94 -3.75 2.30 2.50
C ASN A 94 -3.51 1.30 3.64
N SER A 95 -2.59 1.58 4.58
CA SER A 95 -2.23 0.71 5.70
C SER A 95 -2.82 1.20 7.02
N ILE A 96 -3.10 0.27 7.93
CA ILE A 96 -3.46 0.57 9.32
C ILE A 96 -2.23 0.37 10.21
N VAL A 97 -2.04 1.27 11.17
CA VAL A 97 -1.08 1.15 12.26
C VAL A 97 -1.89 1.13 13.56
N MET A 98 -1.73 0.05 14.32
CA MET A 98 -2.30 -0.06 15.67
C MET A 98 -1.31 0.51 16.68
N ILE A 99 -1.82 1.11 17.75
CA ILE A 99 -0.97 1.67 18.80
C ILE A 99 -1.63 1.59 20.19
N ALA A 100 -0.82 1.39 21.22
CA ALA A 100 -1.21 1.50 22.62
C ALA A 100 -0.06 2.01 23.48
N ASP A 101 -0.41 2.55 24.65
CA ASP A 101 0.58 2.81 25.70
C ASP A 101 1.10 1.49 26.29
N SER A 102 2.35 1.50 26.74
CA SER A 102 2.95 0.38 27.46
C SER A 102 2.21 0.04 28.77
N SER A 103 2.46 -1.16 29.27
CA SER A 103 1.96 -1.67 30.55
C SER A 103 2.90 -2.73 31.10
N GLU A 104 2.68 -3.19 32.33
CA GLU A 104 3.43 -4.30 32.91
C GLU A 104 3.41 -5.57 32.03
N ARG A 105 2.29 -5.81 31.32
CA ARG A 105 2.11 -6.97 30.44
C ARG A 105 2.67 -6.78 29.03
N ALA A 106 2.88 -5.53 28.61
CA ALA A 106 3.35 -5.20 27.27
C ALA A 106 4.26 -3.96 27.35
N GLN A 107 5.56 -4.20 27.37
CA GLN A 107 6.57 -3.14 27.51
C GLN A 107 6.75 -2.38 26.19
N ALA A 108 7.11 -1.11 26.29
CA ALA A 108 7.44 -0.31 25.11
C ALA A 108 8.62 -0.94 24.35
N THR A 109 8.53 -1.01 23.02
CA THR A 109 9.59 -1.56 22.17
C THR A 109 9.74 -0.72 20.92
N SER A 110 10.98 -0.37 20.59
CA SER A 110 11.29 0.36 19.35
C SER A 110 10.97 -0.53 18.14
N THR A 111 10.22 0.03 17.20
CA THR A 111 9.85 -0.61 15.93
C THR A 111 10.47 0.16 14.77
N MET A 112 10.75 -0.52 13.65
CA MET A 112 11.06 0.14 12.38
C MET A 112 9.94 -0.10 11.38
N LEU A 113 9.42 0.97 10.79
CA LEU A 113 8.43 0.93 9.72
C LEU A 113 9.02 1.57 8.46
N TYR A 114 8.62 1.06 7.29
CA TYR A 114 8.93 1.65 6.00
C TYR A 114 7.63 2.09 5.33
N LEU A 115 7.56 3.34 4.88
CA LEU A 115 6.43 3.90 4.17
C LEU A 115 6.87 4.42 2.80
N TYR A 116 6.06 4.12 1.78
CA TYR A 116 6.13 4.82 0.50
C TYR A 116 5.20 6.03 0.52
N VAL A 117 5.70 7.15 0.02
CA VAL A 117 4.95 8.41 -0.11
C VAL A 117 5.20 9.05 -1.47
N PRO A 118 4.27 9.88 -1.96
CA PRO A 118 4.47 10.59 -3.23
C PRO A 118 5.66 11.55 -3.23
N ASN A 119 6.05 12.08 -2.07
CA ASN A 119 7.17 13.02 -1.95
C ASN A 119 7.88 12.86 -0.59
N VAL A 120 9.02 12.18 -0.60
CA VAL A 120 9.85 11.92 0.58
C VAL A 120 10.39 13.20 1.23
N ASP A 121 10.83 14.20 0.45
CA ASP A 121 11.39 15.44 1.00
C ASP A 121 10.36 16.22 1.82
N ALA A 122 9.15 16.36 1.28
CA ALA A 122 8.07 17.06 1.95
C ALA A 122 7.67 16.36 3.24
N VAL A 123 7.46 15.04 3.20
CA VAL A 123 7.07 14.25 4.37
C VAL A 123 8.18 14.23 5.43
N TYR A 124 9.44 14.10 5.02
CA TYR A 124 10.60 14.17 5.90
C TYR A 124 10.63 15.52 6.66
N GLN A 125 10.43 16.63 5.97
CA GLN A 125 10.38 17.95 6.61
C GLN A 125 9.18 18.12 7.55
N MET A 126 8.02 17.55 7.22
CA MET A 126 6.87 17.54 8.14
C MET A 126 7.15 16.69 9.38
N ALA A 127 7.80 15.54 9.23
CA ALA A 127 8.16 14.69 10.36
C ALA A 127 9.11 15.40 11.33
N LEU A 128 10.11 16.13 10.83
CA LEU A 128 10.99 16.94 11.67
C LEU A 128 10.21 18.04 12.41
N LYS A 129 9.28 18.72 11.74
CA LYS A 129 8.40 19.73 12.38
C LYS A 129 7.50 19.14 13.45
N ALA A 130 7.05 17.90 13.27
CA ALA A 130 6.26 17.14 14.23
C ALA A 130 7.10 16.55 15.39
N GLY A 131 8.38 16.91 15.50
CA GLY A 131 9.24 16.55 16.63
C GLY A 131 10.10 15.29 16.43
N ALA A 132 10.19 14.75 15.21
CA ALA A 132 11.13 13.68 14.92
C ALA A 132 12.59 14.18 14.84
N THR A 133 13.52 13.26 15.06
CA THR A 133 14.96 13.48 14.83
C THR A 133 15.38 12.89 13.49
N SER A 134 16.20 13.60 12.72
CA SER A 134 16.80 13.06 11.50
C SER A 134 17.67 11.84 11.79
N LEU A 135 17.49 10.76 11.03
CA LEU A 135 18.42 9.62 10.98
C LEU A 135 19.19 9.58 9.66
N MET A 136 18.51 9.88 8.56
CA MET A 136 19.06 9.89 7.21
C MET A 136 18.33 10.95 6.38
N GLU A 137 19.06 11.95 5.89
CA GLU A 137 18.48 12.95 4.99
C GLU A 137 18.07 12.30 3.66
N PRO A 138 16.99 12.78 3.01
CA PRO A 138 16.55 12.24 1.73
C PRO A 138 17.63 12.32 0.65
N ALA A 139 17.98 11.18 0.09
CA ALA A 139 18.93 11.06 -1.01
C ALA A 139 18.49 9.97 -1.99
N ASP A 140 18.89 10.13 -3.25
CA ASP A 140 18.64 9.15 -4.30
C ASP A 140 19.50 7.91 -4.04
N GLN A 141 18.87 6.75 -4.07
CA GLN A 141 19.46 5.48 -3.69
C GLN A 141 19.75 4.63 -4.90
N PHE A 142 20.77 3.78 -4.77
CA PHE A 142 21.22 2.92 -5.88
C PHE A 142 20.14 1.98 -6.42
N TYR A 143 19.09 1.74 -5.63
CA TYR A 143 17.96 0.87 -5.92
C TYR A 143 16.75 1.56 -6.54
N GLY A 144 16.86 2.84 -6.93
CA GLY A 144 15.83 3.54 -7.70
C GLY A 144 14.75 4.24 -6.88
N ASP A 145 14.96 4.35 -5.57
CA ASP A 145 14.15 5.20 -4.71
C ASP A 145 14.93 6.45 -4.29
N ARG A 146 14.19 7.52 -4.02
CA ARG A 146 14.66 8.57 -3.11
C ARG A 146 14.19 8.22 -1.72
N SER A 147 15.12 8.05 -0.78
CA SER A 147 14.78 7.59 0.57
C SER A 147 15.44 8.43 1.65
N GLY A 148 14.72 8.60 2.77
CA GLY A 148 15.17 9.23 3.99
C GLY A 148 14.69 8.45 5.21
N GLY A 149 15.09 8.88 6.40
CA GLY A 149 14.72 8.23 7.65
C GLY A 149 14.69 9.18 8.83
N VAL A 150 13.70 9.00 9.71
CA VAL A 150 13.54 9.78 10.95
C VAL A 150 13.26 8.86 12.14
N LYS A 151 13.56 9.35 13.34
CA LYS A 151 13.20 8.71 14.61
C LYS A 151 12.11 9.52 15.30
N ASP A 152 11.00 8.90 15.64
CA ASP A 152 9.91 9.57 16.33
C ASP A 152 10.21 9.80 17.84
N PRO A 153 9.38 10.56 18.56
CA PRO A 153 9.59 10.85 19.98
C PRO A 153 9.61 9.62 20.92
N ALA A 154 9.06 8.48 20.51
CA ALA A 154 9.09 7.22 21.26
C ALA A 154 10.27 6.33 20.86
N GLY A 155 11.08 6.77 19.91
CA GLY A 155 12.26 6.04 19.45
C GLY A 155 11.98 5.01 18.35
N ASN A 156 10.81 5.02 17.71
CA ASN A 156 10.58 4.19 16.52
C ASN A 156 11.26 4.81 15.31
N HIS A 157 11.73 3.97 14.40
CA HIS A 157 12.36 4.38 13.16
C HIS A 157 11.34 4.34 12.03
N TRP A 158 11.27 5.43 11.27
CA TRP A 158 10.40 5.57 10.10
C TRP A 158 11.29 5.81 8.89
N HIS A 159 11.43 4.79 8.05
CA HIS A 159 12.04 4.94 6.73
C HIS A 159 10.97 5.36 5.73
N ILE A 160 11.33 6.32 4.88
CA ILE A 160 10.39 7.00 4.00
C ILE A 160 10.99 6.97 2.60
N GLY A 161 10.26 6.40 1.64
CA GLY A 161 10.71 6.27 0.26
C GLY A 161 9.73 6.90 -0.73
N THR A 162 10.26 7.44 -1.81
CA THR A 162 9.52 7.71 -3.05
C THR A 162 10.22 6.94 -4.15
N HIS A 163 9.51 6.05 -4.83
CA HIS A 163 10.06 5.34 -5.98
C HIS A 163 10.22 6.31 -7.16
N ILE A 164 11.42 6.40 -7.74
CA ILE A 164 11.76 7.37 -8.80
C ILE A 164 12.19 6.72 -10.12
N GLU A 165 12.73 5.49 -10.10
CA GLU A 165 13.06 4.74 -11.31
C GLU A 165 12.99 3.21 -11.10
N ASP A 166 12.49 2.50 -12.11
CA ASP A 166 12.61 1.04 -12.18
C ASP A 166 14.05 0.65 -12.57
N VAL A 167 14.77 -0.01 -11.68
CA VAL A 167 16.15 -0.47 -11.94
C VAL A 167 16.15 -1.95 -12.33
N PRO A 168 16.59 -2.32 -13.56
CA PRO A 168 16.68 -3.72 -13.96
C PRO A 168 17.63 -4.52 -13.04
N PRO A 169 17.36 -5.81 -12.76
CA PRO A 169 18.13 -6.59 -11.79
C PRO A 169 19.64 -6.65 -12.04
N ALA A 170 20.06 -6.70 -13.31
CA ALA A 170 21.48 -6.71 -13.66
C ALA A 170 22.18 -5.39 -13.30
N GLU A 171 21.50 -4.26 -13.52
CA GLU A 171 22.01 -2.94 -13.19
C GLU A 171 21.97 -2.70 -11.67
N LEU A 172 20.91 -3.13 -10.98
CA LEU A 172 20.80 -3.06 -9.53
C LEU A 172 22.00 -3.73 -8.84
N LYS A 173 22.36 -4.95 -9.28
CA LYS A 173 23.51 -5.69 -8.74
C LYS A 173 24.83 -4.92 -8.93
N LYS A 174 25.00 -4.29 -10.09
CA LYS A 174 26.20 -3.49 -10.40
C LYS A 174 26.26 -2.22 -9.54
N ARG A 175 25.15 -1.48 -9.43
CA ARG A 175 25.04 -0.27 -8.60
C ARG A 175 25.30 -0.59 -7.12
N ALA A 176 24.72 -1.67 -6.60
CA ALA A 176 24.95 -2.15 -5.23
C ALA A 176 26.45 -2.45 -4.95
N ALA A 177 27.12 -3.17 -5.86
CA ALA A 177 28.55 -3.47 -5.70
C ALA A 177 29.43 -2.22 -5.69
N ASN A 178 29.08 -1.20 -6.47
CA ASN A 178 29.79 0.08 -6.48
C ASN A 178 29.55 0.86 -5.19
N PHE A 179 28.30 0.93 -4.71
CA PHE A 179 27.93 1.58 -3.46
C PHE A 179 28.70 1.00 -2.26
N MET A 180 28.73 -0.33 -2.13
CA MET A 180 29.44 -1.02 -1.04
C MET A 180 30.96 -0.75 -1.07
N LYS A 181 31.58 -0.68 -2.26
CA LYS A 181 33.01 -0.34 -2.40
C LYS A 181 33.31 1.10 -1.98
N GLN A 182 32.40 2.04 -2.23
CA GLN A 182 32.57 3.43 -1.85
C GLN A 182 32.42 3.61 -0.33
N GLN A 183 31.44 2.96 0.28
CA GLN A 183 31.24 2.95 1.74
C GLN A 183 32.46 2.37 2.48
N HIS A 184 33.01 1.26 2.00
CA HIS A 184 34.20 0.65 2.62
C HIS A 184 35.47 1.53 2.50
N LYS A 185 35.54 2.42 1.51
CA LYS A 185 36.66 3.36 1.36
C LYS A 185 36.51 4.62 2.23
N ALA A 186 35.30 4.89 2.74
CA ALA A 186 34.98 6.07 3.54
C ALA A 186 34.96 5.79 5.05
N ALA A 187 35.07 4.52 5.47
CA ALA A 187 35.20 4.07 6.85
C ALA A 187 36.66 3.81 7.21
#